data_AF-A0A1I6SKP2-F1
#
_entry.id   AF-A0A1I6SKP2-F1
#
_cell.length_a   1.000
_cell.length_b   1.000
_cell.length_c   1.000
_cell.angle_alpha   90.00
_cell.angle_beta   90.00
_cell.angle_gamma   90.00
#
_symmetry.space_group_name_H-M   'P 1'
#
loop_
_entity.id
_entity.type
_entity.pdbx_description
1 polymer ?
#
loop_
_entity_poly.entity_id
_entity_poly.type
_entity_poly.pdbx_seq_one_letter_code
_entity_poly.pdbx_strand_id
1 'polypeptide(L)'
;MYDLSTYSDQDIKGVAQLQILFSLLRDIYTKNPEELKQTIFKAMEALRALEKEETAIAYVETLLRYVFSASDAFTKHDIRDIVKTLEKTYPKGSERMKTIADVLKEEGREEGRGEGMVNMLLTILSEKFTHIPESLQEKIKMSDEQTLQTIAVNLDDIQTAKDLNKYL
;
A
#
# COMPACT_ATOMS: atom_id res chain seq x y z
N MET A 1 18.51 -14.14 -24.51
CA MET A 1 17.90 -15.23 -23.71
C MET A 1 18.95 -15.72 -22.74
N TYR A 2 18.59 -15.93 -21.48
CA TYR A 2 19.45 -16.61 -20.51
C TYR A 2 19.18 -18.12 -20.58
N ASP A 3 20.23 -18.93 -20.57
CA ASP A 3 20.15 -20.39 -20.57
C ASP A 3 20.13 -20.91 -19.13
N LEU A 4 19.02 -21.54 -18.75
CA LEU A 4 18.79 -22.05 -17.41
C LEU A 4 19.26 -23.51 -17.24
N SER A 5 19.71 -24.16 -18.32
CA SER A 5 20.16 -25.56 -18.29
C SER A 5 21.50 -25.77 -17.59
N THR A 6 22.21 -24.69 -17.25
CA THR A 6 23.52 -24.72 -16.59
C THR A 6 23.46 -24.70 -15.07
N TYR A 7 22.28 -24.59 -14.46
CA TYR A 7 22.08 -24.54 -13.02
C TYR A 7 21.86 -25.95 -12.46
N SER A 8 22.56 -26.31 -11.39
CA SER A 8 22.27 -27.55 -10.65
C SER A 8 21.05 -27.39 -9.75
N ASP A 9 20.47 -28.49 -9.27
CA ASP A 9 19.33 -28.46 -8.33
C ASP A 9 19.64 -27.66 -7.04
N GLN A 10 20.91 -27.53 -6.66
CA GLN A 10 21.36 -26.70 -5.53
C GLN A 10 21.51 -25.21 -5.90
N ASP A 11 21.70 -24.91 -7.18
CA ASP A 11 21.73 -23.55 -7.75
C ASP A 11 20.32 -23.02 -8.03
N ILE A 12 19.32 -23.91 -8.14
CA ILE A 12 17.89 -23.58 -8.13
C ILE A 12 17.46 -23.31 -6.68
N LYS A 13 17.99 -22.21 -6.12
CA LYS A 13 17.50 -21.66 -4.86
C LYS A 13 16.13 -21.05 -5.10
N GLY A 14 15.07 -21.80 -4.84
CA GLY A 14 13.73 -21.33 -5.13
C GLY A 14 12.58 -22.15 -4.55
N VAL A 15 12.77 -23.42 -4.20
CA VAL A 15 11.64 -24.22 -3.67
C VAL A 15 11.10 -23.60 -2.38
N ALA A 16 11.95 -23.24 -1.44
CA ALA A 16 11.53 -22.66 -0.17
C ALA A 16 11.04 -21.20 -0.33
N GLN A 17 11.73 -20.39 -1.14
CA GLN A 17 11.38 -18.99 -1.40
C GLN A 17 10.04 -18.88 -2.13
N LEU A 18 9.82 -19.72 -3.15
CA LEU A 18 8.54 -19.79 -3.87
C LEU A 18 7.44 -20.36 -2.98
N GLN A 19 7.73 -21.34 -2.12
CA GLN A 19 6.76 -21.83 -1.14
C GLN A 19 6.34 -20.73 -0.15
N ILE A 20 7.29 -19.92 0.31
CA ILE A 20 7.03 -18.76 1.17
C ILE A 20 6.15 -17.75 0.44
N LEU A 21 6.51 -17.39 -0.81
CA LEU A 21 5.74 -16.48 -1.64
C LEU A 21 4.32 -17.00 -1.88
N PHE A 22 4.15 -18.21 -2.40
CA PHE A 22 2.84 -18.79 -2.70
C PHE A 22 1.99 -19.00 -1.45
N SER A 23 2.59 -19.32 -0.30
CA SER A 23 1.86 -19.39 0.97
C SER A 23 1.31 -18.04 1.36
N LEU A 24 2.10 -16.97 1.22
CA LEU A 24 1.63 -15.60 1.47
C LEU A 24 0.55 -15.18 0.48
N LEU A 25 0.72 -15.45 -0.81
CA LEU A 25 -0.29 -15.15 -1.84
C LEU A 25 -1.62 -15.81 -1.52
N ARG A 26 -1.61 -17.10 -1.16
CA ARG A 26 -2.82 -17.81 -0.72
C ARG A 26 -3.41 -17.19 0.54
N ASP A 27 -2.56 -16.91 1.52
CA ASP A 27 -2.98 -16.51 2.86
C ASP A 27 -3.58 -15.09 2.88
N ILE A 28 -3.15 -14.19 1.99
CA ILE A 28 -3.74 -12.85 1.80
C ILE A 28 -5.25 -12.92 1.54
N TYR A 29 -5.69 -13.90 0.74
CA TYR A 29 -7.10 -14.04 0.38
C TYR A 29 -7.89 -15.00 1.28
N THR A 30 -7.22 -15.73 2.18
CA THR A 30 -7.86 -16.82 2.94
C THR A 30 -7.81 -16.64 4.45
N LYS A 31 -6.94 -15.77 4.97
CA LYS A 31 -6.75 -15.58 6.41
C LYS A 31 -7.25 -14.21 6.86
N ASN A 32 -7.65 -14.15 8.13
CA ASN A 32 -7.91 -12.87 8.78
C ASN A 32 -6.58 -12.10 9.01
N PRO A 33 -6.64 -10.79 9.30
CA PRO A 33 -5.45 -9.95 9.37
C PRO A 33 -4.43 -10.41 10.43
N GLU A 34 -4.86 -10.91 11.58
CA GLU A 34 -3.96 -11.39 12.64
C GLU A 34 -3.19 -12.65 12.22
N GLU A 35 -3.86 -13.61 11.60
CA GLU A 35 -3.23 -14.82 11.10
C GLU A 35 -2.30 -14.54 9.91
N LEU A 36 -2.65 -13.54 9.09
CA LEU A 36 -1.81 -13.09 7.99
C LEU A 36 -0.53 -12.41 8.51
N LYS A 37 -0.62 -11.56 9.54
CA LYS A 37 0.58 -10.99 10.22
C LYS A 37 1.53 -12.08 10.68
N GLN A 38 1.02 -13.12 11.34
CA GLN A 38 1.85 -14.24 11.80
C GLN A 38 2.51 -14.98 10.63
N THR A 39 1.80 -15.11 9.51
CA THR A 39 2.33 -15.73 8.28
C THR A 39 3.47 -14.88 7.71
N ILE A 40 3.30 -13.56 7.66
CA ILE A 40 4.33 -12.60 7.22
C ILE A 40 5.56 -12.70 8.13
N PHE A 41 5.40 -12.72 9.45
CA PHE A 41 6.54 -12.86 10.38
C PHE A 41 7.31 -14.16 10.16
N LYS A 42 6.62 -15.29 10.02
CA LYS A 42 7.25 -16.59 9.74
C LYS A 42 8.00 -16.59 8.40
N ALA A 43 7.42 -15.98 7.38
CA ALA A 43 8.05 -15.85 6.07
C ALA A 43 9.36 -15.03 6.14
N MET A 44 9.35 -13.92 6.87
CA MET A 44 10.54 -13.08 7.04
C MET A 44 11.65 -13.80 7.81
N GLU A 45 11.30 -14.53 8.89
CA GLU A 45 12.27 -15.35 9.62
C GLU A 45 12.88 -16.45 8.74
N ALA A 46 12.05 -17.12 7.93
CA ALA A 46 12.49 -18.16 7.02
C ALA A 46 13.42 -17.61 5.92
N LEU A 47 13.07 -16.49 5.30
CA LEU A 47 13.92 -15.84 4.29
C LEU A 47 15.28 -15.43 4.86
N ARG A 48 15.31 -14.89 6.08
CA ARG A 48 16.55 -14.54 6.77
C ARG A 48 17.44 -15.76 7.03
N ALA A 49 16.85 -16.90 7.35
CA ALA A 49 17.61 -18.13 7.59
C ALA A 49 18.15 -18.76 6.30
N LEU A 50 17.46 -18.56 5.18
CA LEU A 50 17.78 -19.18 3.88
C LEU A 50 18.78 -18.36 3.04
N GLU A 51 18.80 -17.04 3.21
CA GLU A 51 19.49 -16.13 2.32
C GLU A 51 20.60 -15.31 2.99
N LYS A 52 21.52 -14.80 2.17
CA LYS A 52 22.42 -13.72 2.60
C LYS A 52 21.58 -12.50 2.96
N GLU A 53 22.03 -11.71 3.93
CA GLU A 53 21.29 -10.58 4.49
C GLU A 53 20.71 -9.63 3.41
N GLU A 54 21.50 -9.24 2.42
CA GLU A 54 21.04 -8.37 1.32
C GLU A 54 19.93 -9.01 0.46
N THR A 55 20.03 -10.31 0.19
CA THR A 55 19.07 -11.06 -0.61
C THR A 55 17.78 -11.31 0.19
N ALA A 56 17.89 -11.62 1.48
CA ALA A 56 16.75 -11.74 2.39
C ALA A 56 15.95 -10.42 2.43
N ILE A 57 16.63 -9.29 2.56
CA ILE A 57 16.01 -7.96 2.59
C ILE A 57 15.26 -7.68 1.27
N ALA A 58 15.83 -8.01 0.12
CA ALA A 58 15.17 -7.82 -1.19
C ALA A 58 13.89 -8.67 -1.34
N TYR A 59 13.90 -9.92 -0.84
CA TYR A 59 12.70 -10.74 -0.81
C TYR A 59 11.63 -10.19 0.14
N VAL A 60 12.02 -9.76 1.34
CA VAL A 60 11.10 -9.14 2.30
C VAL A 60 10.48 -7.86 1.72
N GLU A 61 11.27 -7.02 1.04
CA GLU A 61 10.76 -5.84 0.34
C GLU A 61 9.68 -6.21 -0.69
N THR A 62 9.98 -7.17 -1.56
CA THR A 62 9.06 -7.60 -2.62
C THR A 62 7.75 -8.12 -2.04
N LEU A 63 7.84 -8.88 -0.94
CA LEU A 63 6.67 -9.41 -0.24
C LEU A 63 5.82 -8.30 0.37
N LEU A 64 6.42 -7.35 1.07
CA LEU A 64 5.68 -6.27 1.74
C LEU A 64 5.01 -5.34 0.73
N ARG A 65 5.72 -4.99 -0.35
CA ARG A 65 5.16 -4.18 -1.43
C ARG A 65 3.91 -4.84 -2.00
N TYR A 66 3.99 -6.14 -2.29
CA TYR A 66 2.83 -6.87 -2.79
C TYR A 66 1.68 -6.92 -1.76
N VAL A 67 2.00 -7.26 -0.51
CA VAL A 67 1.01 -7.34 0.57
C VAL A 67 0.26 -6.02 0.73
N PHE A 68 0.97 -4.89 0.77
CA PHE A 68 0.34 -3.58 0.93
C PHE A 68 -0.41 -3.13 -0.33
N SER A 69 0.07 -3.47 -1.54
CA SER A 69 -0.63 -3.10 -2.78
C SER A 69 -1.86 -3.97 -3.08
N ALA A 70 -1.90 -5.22 -2.62
CA ALA A 70 -2.92 -6.19 -3.04
C ALA A 70 -4.04 -6.42 -2.00
N SER A 71 -3.91 -5.90 -0.78
CA SER A 71 -4.73 -6.33 0.35
C SER A 71 -5.33 -5.17 1.14
N ASP A 72 -6.65 -5.00 1.03
CA ASP A 72 -7.46 -4.18 1.96
C ASP A 72 -7.56 -4.81 3.37
N ALA A 73 -7.01 -6.02 3.56
CA ALA A 73 -7.07 -6.72 4.85
C ALA A 73 -6.29 -6.02 5.97
N PHE A 74 -5.41 -5.06 5.66
CA PHE A 74 -4.61 -4.37 6.67
C PHE A 74 -5.12 -2.97 6.95
N THR A 75 -5.38 -2.69 8.22
CA THR A 75 -5.62 -1.32 8.67
C THR A 75 -4.31 -0.54 8.77
N LYS A 76 -4.39 0.80 8.82
CA LYS A 76 -3.24 1.69 9.09
C LYS A 76 -2.51 1.31 10.41
N HIS A 77 -3.21 0.71 11.37
CA HIS A 77 -2.61 0.21 12.62
C HIS A 77 -1.76 -1.04 12.37
N ASP A 78 -2.27 -1.99 11.59
CA ASP A 78 -1.60 -3.25 11.27
C ASP A 78 -0.29 -3.02 10.50
N ILE A 79 -0.32 -2.12 9.53
CA ILE A 79 0.87 -1.71 8.76
C ILE A 79 1.94 -1.15 9.71
N ARG A 80 1.54 -0.28 10.65
CA ARG A 80 2.45 0.31 11.63
C ARG A 80 3.10 -0.74 12.53
N ASP A 81 2.35 -1.76 12.94
CA ASP A 81 2.90 -2.84 13.77
C ASP A 81 3.89 -3.71 13.01
N ILE A 82 3.61 -3.99 11.73
CA ILE A 82 4.54 -4.70 10.84
C ILE A 82 5.83 -3.89 10.68
N VAL A 83 5.73 -2.58 10.38
CA VAL A 83 6.89 -1.68 10.24
C VAL A 83 7.71 -1.59 11.53
N LYS A 84 7.08 -1.40 12.70
CA LYS A 84 7.80 -1.37 13.98
C LYS A 84 8.50 -2.69 14.30
N THR A 85 7.88 -3.81 13.94
CA THR A 85 8.49 -5.13 14.13
C THR A 85 9.71 -5.28 13.23
N LEU A 86 9.62 -4.81 11.98
CA LEU A 86 10.75 -4.78 11.06
C LEU A 86 11.91 -3.93 11.57
N GLU A 87 11.65 -2.71 12.05
CA GLU A 87 12.69 -1.83 12.63
C GLU A 87 13.41 -2.48 13.81
N LYS A 88 12.69 -3.24 14.64
CA LYS A 88 13.29 -3.98 15.78
C LYS A 88 14.06 -5.21 15.35
N THR A 89 13.53 -5.97 14.38
CA THR A 89 14.13 -7.23 13.92
C THR A 89 15.32 -6.99 12.99
N TYR A 90 15.33 -5.84 12.31
CA TYR A 90 16.41 -5.37 11.45
C TYR A 90 16.91 -4.00 11.96
N PRO A 91 17.55 -3.94 13.14
CA PRO A 91 18.02 -2.69 13.75
C PRO A 91 19.20 -2.07 12.99
N LYS A 92 19.90 -2.89 12.19
CA LYS A 92 20.83 -2.47 11.14
C LYS A 92 20.18 -2.58 9.77
N GLY A 93 18.91 -2.18 9.65
CA GLY A 93 18.24 -2.17 8.35
C GLY A 93 19.18 -1.51 7.36
N SER A 94 19.59 -2.26 6.33
CA SER A 94 20.40 -1.71 5.25
C SER A 94 19.80 -0.36 4.82
N GLU A 95 20.59 0.57 4.29
CA GLU A 95 20.04 1.87 3.83
C GLU A 95 18.76 1.70 3.00
N ARG A 96 18.66 0.59 2.24
CA ARG A 96 17.47 0.18 1.49
C ARG A 96 16.21 0.03 2.34
N MET A 97 16.28 -0.56 3.53
CA MET A 97 15.11 -0.76 4.41
C MET A 97 14.60 0.56 4.97
N LYS A 98 15.51 1.50 5.27
CA LYS A 98 15.14 2.86 5.65
C LYS A 98 14.44 3.58 4.50
N THR A 99 14.96 3.46 3.28
CA THR A 99 14.33 4.00 2.08
C THR A 99 12.91 3.44 1.87
N ILE A 100 12.68 2.15 2.11
CA ILE A 100 11.34 1.54 2.01
C ILE A 100 10.39 2.17 3.03
N ALA A 101 10.81 2.31 4.29
CA ALA A 101 9.99 2.95 5.31
C ALA A 101 9.68 4.41 4.96
N ASP A 102 10.65 5.13 4.40
CA ASP A 102 10.47 6.52 3.95
C ASP A 102 9.47 6.61 2.78
N VAL A 103 9.57 5.71 1.78
CA VAL A 103 8.62 5.65 0.65
C VAL A 103 7.20 5.35 1.13
N LEU A 104 7.01 4.30 1.94
CA LEU A 104 5.68 3.94 2.46
C LEU A 104 5.06 5.05 3.32
N LYS A 105 5.90 5.80 4.05
CA LYS A 105 5.46 6.94 4.85
C LYS A 105 5.03 8.11 3.97
N GLU A 106 5.71 8.34 2.85
CA GLU A 106 5.36 9.40 1.90
C GLU A 106 4.09 9.02 1.13
N GLU A 107 4.00 7.80 0.59
CA GLU A 107 2.78 7.29 -0.06
C GLU A 107 1.56 7.40 0.87
N GLY A 108 1.70 6.95 2.13
CA GLY A 108 0.62 7.08 3.10
C GLY A 108 0.28 8.53 3.49
N ARG A 109 1.21 9.48 3.32
CA ARG A 109 0.95 10.92 3.48
C ARG A 109 0.21 11.51 2.29
N GLU A 110 0.62 11.17 1.08
CA GLU A 110 -0.01 11.62 -0.16
C GLU A 110 -1.45 11.09 -0.25
N GLU A 111 -1.66 9.78 -0.03
CA GLU A 111 -2.99 9.17 0.02
C GLU A 111 -3.85 9.81 1.12
N GLY A 112 -3.31 9.97 2.33
CA GLY A 112 -4.03 10.58 3.43
C GLY A 112 -4.43 12.04 3.16
N ARG A 113 -3.61 12.79 2.40
CA ARG A 113 -3.95 14.15 1.97
C ARG A 113 -5.09 14.13 0.94
N GLY A 114 -5.02 13.22 -0.04
CA GLY A 114 -6.07 13.03 -1.04
C GLY A 114 -7.42 12.64 -0.41
N GLU A 115 -7.44 11.59 0.41
CA GLU A 115 -8.63 11.14 1.16
C GLU A 115 -9.21 12.27 2.01
N GLY A 116 -8.35 13.03 2.70
CA GLY A 116 -8.75 14.17 3.52
C GLY A 116 -9.42 15.27 2.70
N MET A 117 -8.86 15.62 1.54
CA MET A 117 -9.44 16.62 0.64
C MET A 117 -10.79 16.17 0.09
N VAL A 118 -10.92 14.91 -0.37
CA VAL A 118 -12.19 14.34 -0.84
C VAL A 118 -13.26 14.45 0.24
N ASN A 119 -12.96 13.98 1.46
CA ASN A 119 -13.92 13.98 2.56
C ASN A 119 -14.32 15.41 2.98
N MET A 120 -13.36 16.34 3.05
CA MET A 120 -13.65 17.75 3.33
C MET A 120 -14.58 18.34 2.25
N LEU A 121 -14.25 18.16 0.97
CA LEU A 121 -15.02 18.71 -0.14
C LEU A 121 -16.44 18.17 -0.16
N LEU A 122 -16.62 16.85 -0.02
CA LEU A 122 -17.96 16.25 0.05
C LEU A 122 -18.77 16.79 1.24
N THR A 123 -18.13 16.99 2.39
CA THR A 123 -18.79 17.57 3.58
C THR A 123 -19.28 18.99 3.28
N ILE A 124 -18.39 19.89 2.83
CA ILE A 124 -18.75 21.29 2.53
C ILE A 124 -19.81 21.36 1.44
N LEU A 125 -19.64 20.60 0.35
CA LEU A 125 -20.60 20.59 -0.75
C LEU A 125 -21.96 20.03 -0.31
N SER A 126 -22.01 19.10 0.64
CA SER A 126 -23.26 18.58 1.18
C SER A 126 -24.00 19.58 2.07
N GLU A 127 -23.26 20.52 2.69
CA GLU A 127 -23.85 21.65 3.40
C GLU A 127 -24.36 22.74 2.43
N LYS A 128 -23.64 22.97 1.32
CA LYS A 128 -24.04 23.96 0.30
C LYS A 128 -25.18 23.46 -0.59
N PHE A 129 -25.19 22.18 -0.95
CA PHE A 129 -26.17 21.60 -1.87
C PHE A 129 -27.21 20.81 -1.10
N THR A 130 -28.48 21.02 -1.41
CA THR A 130 -29.57 20.17 -0.88
C THR A 130 -29.42 18.70 -1.28
N HIS A 131 -28.78 18.42 -2.42
CA HIS A 131 -28.43 17.06 -2.84
C HIS A 131 -27.26 17.09 -3.84
N ILE A 132 -26.25 16.23 -3.62
CA ILE A 132 -25.19 15.96 -4.59
C ILE A 132 -25.49 14.62 -5.27
N PRO A 133 -25.68 14.56 -6.60
CA PRO A 133 -25.83 13.30 -7.32
C PRO A 133 -24.66 12.36 -7.03
N GLU A 134 -24.94 11.07 -6.79
CA GLU A 134 -23.92 10.04 -6.53
C GLU A 134 -22.83 10.02 -7.62
N SER A 135 -23.21 10.24 -8.87
CA SER A 135 -22.26 10.30 -10.00
C SER A 135 -21.20 11.40 -9.85
N LEU A 136 -21.54 12.54 -9.23
CA LEU A 136 -20.56 13.60 -8.97
C LEU A 136 -19.73 13.30 -7.73
N GLN A 137 -20.30 12.63 -6.73
CA GLN A 137 -19.53 12.18 -5.56
C GLN A 137 -18.45 11.19 -5.96
N GLU A 138 -18.78 10.22 -6.83
CA GLU A 138 -17.80 9.27 -7.37
C GLU A 138 -16.73 9.95 -8.22
N LYS A 139 -17.11 10.92 -9.06
CA LYS A 139 -16.12 11.73 -9.80
C LYS A 139 -15.15 12.46 -8.87
N ILE A 140 -15.62 13.04 -7.77
CA ILE A 140 -14.75 13.68 -6.77
C ILE A 140 -13.80 12.64 -6.15
N LYS A 141 -14.31 11.47 -5.73
CA LYS A 141 -13.47 10.41 -5.14
C LYS A 141 -12.37 9.92 -6.08
N MET A 142 -12.63 9.92 -7.40
CA MET A 142 -11.69 9.47 -8.42
C MET A 142 -10.81 10.60 -8.99
N SER A 143 -10.99 11.85 -8.56
CA SER A 143 -10.24 12.99 -9.08
C SER A 143 -8.82 13.03 -8.53
N ASP A 144 -7.88 13.50 -9.35
CA ASP A 144 -6.52 13.77 -8.90
C ASP A 144 -6.45 14.96 -7.94
N GLU A 145 -5.32 15.09 -7.25
CA GLU A 145 -5.16 16.12 -6.22
C GLU A 145 -5.25 17.55 -6.79
N GLN A 146 -4.77 17.79 -8.00
CA GLN A 146 -4.81 19.11 -8.63
C GLN A 146 -6.25 19.53 -8.90
N THR A 147 -7.07 18.60 -9.35
CA THR A 147 -8.51 18.79 -9.56
C THR A 147 -9.21 19.09 -8.24
N LEU A 148 -8.94 18.31 -7.19
CA LEU A 148 -9.49 18.54 -5.85
C LEU A 148 -9.09 19.91 -5.29
N GLN A 149 -7.82 20.32 -5.43
CA GLN A 149 -7.35 21.64 -5.03
C GLN A 149 -8.05 22.75 -5.82
N THR A 150 -8.28 22.56 -7.11
CA THR A 150 -8.99 23.53 -7.95
C THR A 150 -10.42 23.70 -7.46
N ILE A 151 -11.12 22.60 -7.14
CA ILE A 151 -12.46 22.66 -6.54
C ILE A 151 -12.40 23.41 -5.20
N ALA A 152 -11.44 23.08 -4.33
CA ALA A 152 -11.28 23.70 -3.02
C ALA A 152 -11.11 25.22 -3.09
N VAL A 153 -10.27 25.72 -4.01
CA VAL A 153 -10.02 27.15 -4.19
C VAL A 153 -11.23 27.89 -4.76
N ASN A 154 -12.05 27.21 -5.57
CA ASN A 154 -13.23 27.81 -6.20
C ASN A 154 -14.54 27.41 -5.48
N LEU A 155 -14.47 26.95 -4.24
CA LEU A 155 -15.64 26.49 -3.47
C LEU A 155 -16.73 27.55 -3.37
N ASP A 156 -16.35 28.82 -3.24
CA ASP A 156 -17.30 29.94 -3.15
C ASP A 156 -18.04 30.20 -4.46
N ASP A 157 -17.44 29.91 -5.61
CA ASP A 157 -18.07 30.07 -6.92
C ASP A 157 -18.95 28.88 -7.30
N ILE A 158 -18.74 27.72 -6.66
CA ILE A 158 -19.50 26.49 -6.89
C ILE A 158 -20.80 26.52 -6.07
N GLN A 159 -21.89 26.95 -6.72
CA GLN A 159 -23.21 27.11 -6.08
C GLN A 159 -24.20 26.00 -6.45
N THR A 160 -23.94 25.26 -7.53
CA THR A 160 -24.80 24.17 -7.99
C THR A 160 -24.00 22.95 -8.46
N ALA A 161 -24.67 21.80 -8.55
CA ALA A 161 -24.11 20.59 -9.18
C ALA A 161 -23.61 20.84 -10.61
N LYS A 162 -24.23 21.78 -11.34
CA LYS A 162 -23.80 22.16 -12.70
C LYS A 162 -22.48 22.93 -12.69
N ASP A 163 -22.23 23.75 -11.67
CA ASP A 163 -20.97 24.48 -11.52
C ASP A 163 -19.83 23.55 -11.13
N LEU A 164 -20.10 22.63 -10.20
CA LEU A 164 -19.14 21.59 -9.79
C LEU A 164 -18.67 20.75 -10.99
N ASN A 165 -19.58 20.37 -11.89
CA ASN A 165 -19.24 19.57 -13.07
C ASN A 165 -18.38 20.33 -14.13
N LYS A 166 -18.08 21.63 -13.93
CA LYS A 166 -17.09 22.33 -14.79
C LYS A 166 -15.65 22.01 -14.38
N TYR A 167 -15.46 21.49 -13.16
CA TYR A 167 -14.17 21.18 -12.57
C TYR A 167 -13.87 19.67 -12.55
N LEU A 168 -14.84 18.82 -12.92
CA LEU A 168 -14.79 17.35 -12.90
C LEU A 168 -14.97 16.75 -14.30
#